data_AF-A0ABD2NNT2-F1
#
_entry.id   AF-A0ABD2NNT2-F1
#
_cell.length_a   1.000
_cell.length_b   1.000
_cell.length_c   1.000
_cell.angle_alpha   90.00
_cell.angle_beta   90.00
_cell.angle_gamma   90.00
#
_symmetry.space_group_name_H-M   'P 1'
#
loop_
_entity.id
_entity.type
_entity.pdbx_description
1 polymer ?
#
loop_
_entity_poly.entity_id
_entity_poly.type
_entity_poly.pdbx_seq_one_letter_code
_entity_poly.pdbx_strand_id
1 'polypeptide(L)'
;MPSESEEEVINEEPVNPEHINIGDFLLIKFEKKKTVIHYIAKVVFKYSVTEYEVLYLGKKAGSSKFIFPIVEDKASVDVRDVVLQLPKPTFSKGTSRTSSLYSFS
;
A
#
# COMPACT_ATOMS: atom_id res chain seq x y z
N MET A 1 -9.74 2.56 35.81
CA MET A 1 -8.86 1.67 35.02
C MET A 1 -9.05 2.05 33.56
N PRO A 2 -8.06 2.64 32.87
CA PRO A 2 -8.11 2.76 31.42
C PRO A 2 -7.51 1.50 30.80
N SER A 3 -8.24 0.91 29.86
CA SER A 3 -7.86 -0.28 29.10
C SER A 3 -6.65 0.05 28.21
N GLU A 4 -5.56 -0.69 28.40
CA GLU A 4 -4.40 -0.68 27.51
C GLU A 4 -4.83 -1.26 26.16
N SER A 5 -4.84 -0.43 25.12
CA SER A 5 -4.89 -0.91 23.74
C SER A 5 -3.54 -1.52 23.42
N GLU A 6 -3.50 -2.83 23.21
CA GLU A 6 -2.35 -3.59 22.76
C GLU A 6 -1.87 -3.00 21.41
N GLU A 7 -0.71 -2.34 21.43
CA GLU A 7 0.03 -2.03 20.20
C GLU A 7 0.63 -3.34 19.70
N GLU A 8 0.05 -3.91 18.63
CA GLU A 8 0.69 -5.02 17.92
C GLU A 8 2.03 -4.54 17.35
N VAL A 9 3.12 -4.95 18.00
CA VAL A 9 4.48 -4.72 17.53
C VAL A 9 4.71 -5.57 16.29
N ILE A 10 4.50 -4.97 15.12
CA ILE A 10 4.87 -5.57 13.84
C ILE A 10 6.40 -5.58 13.79
N ASN A 11 7.03 -6.75 13.83
CA ASN A 11 8.47 -6.89 13.64
C ASN A 11 8.80 -6.54 12.17
N GLU A 12 9.15 -5.27 11.91
CA GLU A 12 9.53 -4.78 10.59
C GLU A 12 10.96 -5.24 10.24
N GLU A 13 11.10 -6.31 9.46
CA GLU A 13 12.34 -6.51 8.72
C GLU A 13 12.51 -5.36 7.72
N PRO A 14 13.71 -4.75 7.62
CA PRO A 14 13.92 -3.61 6.74
C PRO A 14 13.74 -4.03 5.28
N VAL A 15 12.84 -3.34 4.57
CA VAL A 15 12.60 -3.56 3.14
C VAL A 15 13.86 -3.27 2.35
N ASN A 16 14.32 -4.22 1.53
CA ASN A 16 15.45 -4.00 0.64
C ASN A 16 14.99 -3.17 -0.59
N PRO A 17 15.45 -1.91 -0.75
CA PRO A 17 15.05 -1.02 -1.85
C PRO A 17 15.42 -1.55 -3.25
N GLU A 18 16.42 -2.44 -3.34
CA GLU A 18 16.87 -3.03 -4.61
C GLU A 18 15.85 -4.03 -5.18
N HIS A 19 15.02 -4.64 -4.33
CA HIS A 19 14.01 -5.62 -4.75
C HIS A 19 12.67 -4.99 -5.14
N ILE A 20 12.49 -3.68 -4.90
CA ILE A 20 11.29 -2.94 -5.28
C ILE A 20 11.36 -2.58 -6.78
N ASN A 21 10.40 -3.10 -7.54
CA ASN A 21 10.28 -2.92 -8.99
C ASN A 21 8.95 -2.28 -9.38
N ILE A 22 8.90 -1.73 -10.60
CA ILE A 22 7.67 -1.22 -11.19
C ILE A 22 6.64 -2.34 -11.30
N GLY A 23 5.42 -2.07 -10.82
CA GLY A 23 4.33 -3.04 -10.79
C GLY A 23 4.14 -3.72 -9.44
N ASP A 24 5.11 -3.63 -8.53
CA ASP A 24 5.00 -4.17 -7.18
C ASP A 24 4.00 -3.37 -6.34
N PHE A 25 3.47 -4.03 -5.31
CA PHE A 25 2.57 -3.42 -4.35
C PHE A 25 3.29 -3.25 -3.01
N LEU A 26 3.14 -2.08 -2.41
CA LEU A 26 3.80 -1.69 -1.17
C LEU A 26 2.75 -1.32 -0.13
N LEU A 27 3.05 -1.66 1.13
CA LEU A 27 2.37 -1.08 2.28
C LEU A 27 3.16 0.13 2.75
N ILE A 28 2.54 1.30 2.72
CA ILE A 28 3.16 2.58 3.02
C ILE A 28 2.56 3.12 4.32
N LYS A 29 3.41 3.49 5.26
CA LYS A 29 3.00 4.20 6.47
C LYS A 29 2.87 5.69 6.19
N PHE A 30 1.86 6.29 6.79
CA PHE A 30 1.65 7.72 6.81
C PHE A 30 1.44 8.16 8.25
N GLU A 31 2.46 8.80 8.81
CA GLU A 31 2.44 9.27 10.19
C GLU A 31 1.62 10.56 10.31
N LYS A 32 0.57 10.52 11.12
CA LYS A 32 -0.14 11.71 11.60
C LYS A 32 0.26 11.97 13.05
N LYS A 33 0.01 13.19 13.53
CA LYS A 33 0.37 13.67 14.89
C LYS A 33 0.11 12.70 16.05
N LYS A 34 -0.91 11.83 15.95
CA LYS A 34 -1.29 10.88 17.00
C LYS A 34 -1.53 9.45 16.51
N THR A 35 -1.42 9.21 15.20
CA THR A 35 -1.87 7.94 14.60
C THR A 35 -1.05 7.65 13.36
N VAL A 36 -0.67 6.40 13.15
CA VAL A 36 -0.12 5.94 11.88
C VAL A 36 -1.25 5.34 11.04
N ILE A 37 -1.32 5.71 9.77
CA ILE A 37 -2.26 5.10 8.81
C ILE A 37 -1.45 4.37 7.75
N HIS A 38 -1.91 3.18 7.39
CA HIS A 38 -1.30 2.39 6.33
C HIS A 38 -2.13 2.48 5.05
N TYR A 39 -1.43 2.66 3.94
CA TYR A 39 -2.01 2.67 2.61
C TYR A 39 -1.35 1.61 1.75
N ILE A 40 -2.11 1.05 0.81
CA ILE A 40 -1.58 0.15 -0.20
C ILE A 40 -1.40 0.95 -1.48
N ALA A 41 -0.23 0.85 -2.10
CA ALA A 41 0.04 1.49 -3.37
C ALA A 41 0.78 0.58 -4.33
N LYS A 42 0.61 0.83 -5.63
CA LYS A 42 1.35 0.16 -6.70
C LYS A 42 2.46 1.07 -7.20
N VAL A 43 3.68 0.55 -7.31
CA VAL A 43 4.81 1.28 -7.93
C VAL A 43 4.55 1.44 -9.41
N VAL A 44 4.58 2.68 -9.90
CA VAL A 44 4.41 3.01 -11.32
C VAL A 44 5.67 3.60 -11.95
N PHE A 45 6.55 4.19 -11.15
CA PHE A 45 7.84 4.70 -11.61
C PHE A 45 8.89 4.64 -10.48
N LYS A 46 10.18 4.57 -10.85
CA LYS A 46 11.30 4.57 -9.91
C LYS A 46 12.23 5.73 -10.26
N TYR A 47 12.23 6.78 -9.43
CA TYR A 47 13.11 7.94 -9.62
C TYR A 47 14.54 7.63 -9.19
N SER A 48 14.69 6.89 -8.10
CA SER A 48 15.98 6.49 -7.54
C SER A 48 15.87 5.15 -6.79
N VAL A 49 16.95 4.75 -6.12
CA VAL A 49 16.92 3.55 -5.25
C VAL A 49 15.92 3.71 -4.12
N THR A 50 15.70 4.93 -3.61
CA THR A 50 14.91 5.22 -2.41
C THR A 50 13.64 6.01 -2.68
N GLU A 51 13.39 6.45 -3.92
CA GLU A 51 12.24 7.29 -4.25
C GLU A 51 11.43 6.71 -5.43
N TYR A 52 10.13 6.56 -5.21
CA TYR A 52 9.20 5.89 -6.11
C TYR A 52 7.98 6.75 -6.38
N GLU A 53 7.46 6.69 -7.60
CA GLU A 53 6.10 7.15 -7.88
C GLU A 53 5.14 5.97 -7.71
N VAL A 54 4.07 6.18 -6.96
CA VAL A 54 3.06 5.15 -6.67
C VAL A 54 1.64 5.62 -6.99
N LEU A 55 0.75 4.65 -7.23
CA LEU A 55 -0.69 4.85 -7.28
C LEU A 55 -1.35 4.19 -6.07
N TYR A 56 -2.05 4.97 -5.24
CA TYR A 56 -2.75 4.47 -4.07
C TYR A 56 -4.03 3.72 -4.43
N LEU A 57 -4.31 2.68 -3.65
CA LEU A 57 -5.53 1.90 -3.74
C LEU A 57 -6.47 2.25 -2.57
N GLY A 58 -7.75 2.43 -2.88
CA GLY A 58 -8.80 2.58 -1.90
C GLY A 58 -9.38 1.23 -1.48
N LYS A 59 -9.69 1.09 -0.19
CA LYS A 59 -10.48 -0.05 0.29
C LYS A 59 -11.92 0.06 -0.21
N LYS A 60 -12.43 -1.00 -0.84
CA LYS A 60 -13.83 -1.03 -1.28
C LYS A 60 -14.75 -1.22 -0.07
N ALA A 61 -15.73 -0.33 0.07
CA ALA A 61 -16.72 -0.37 1.14
C ALA A 61 -17.38 -1.76 1.27
N GLY A 62 -17.51 -2.24 2.51
CA GLY A 62 -18.09 -3.56 2.81
C GLY A 62 -17.25 -4.77 2.36
N SER A 63 -15.97 -4.58 2.03
CA SER A 63 -15.09 -5.68 1.63
C SER A 63 -13.65 -5.50 2.11
N SER A 64 -12.87 -6.59 2.12
CA SER A 64 -11.41 -6.58 2.33
C SER A 64 -10.61 -6.37 1.03
N LYS A 65 -11.30 -5.99 -0.06
CA LYS A 65 -10.70 -5.81 -1.38
C LYS A 65 -10.32 -4.35 -1.62
N PHE A 66 -9.35 -4.16 -2.49
CA PHE A 66 -8.81 -2.86 -2.87
C PHE A 66 -9.09 -2.57 -4.34
N ILE A 67 -9.30 -1.30 -4.66
CA ILE A 67 -9.53 -0.80 -6.02
C ILE A 67 -8.74 0.47 -6.25
N PHE A 68 -8.36 0.73 -7.50
CA PHE A 68 -7.92 2.08 -7.86
C PHE A 68 -9.13 3.03 -7.82
N PRO A 69 -8.97 4.23 -7.22
CA PRO A 69 -9.99 5.26 -7.26
C PRO A 69 -10.26 5.72 -8.71
N ILE A 70 -11.44 6.30 -8.95
CA ILE A 70 -11.83 6.81 -10.27
C ILE A 70 -10.90 7.95 -10.71
N VAL A 71 -10.55 8.83 -9.77
CA VAL A 71 -9.50 9.83 -9.93
C VAL A 71 -8.23 9.23 -9.38
N GLU A 72 -7.21 9.07 -10.22
CA GLU A 72 -5.93 8.51 -9.81
C GLU A 72 -5.32 9.30 -8.64
N ASP A 73 -4.94 8.57 -7.59
CA ASP A 73 -4.24 9.13 -6.43
C ASP A 73 -2.77 8.74 -6.54
N LYS A 74 -1.95 9.70 -7.00
CA LYS A 74 -0.55 9.50 -7.36
C LYS A 74 0.35 10.34 -6.47
N ALA A 75 1.44 9.76 -5.98
CA ALA A 75 2.39 10.46 -5.12
C ALA A 75 3.82 9.93 -5.28
N SER A 76 4.80 10.75 -4.87
CA SER A 76 6.17 10.31 -4.61
C SER A 76 6.29 9.80 -3.18
N VAL A 77 7.00 8.69 -3.00
CA VAL A 77 7.17 7.99 -1.72
C VAL A 77 8.64 7.63 -1.52
N ASP A 78 9.14 7.93 -0.32
CA ASP A 78 10.48 7.54 0.13
C ASP A 78 10.44 6.12 0.73
N VAL A 79 11.50 5.34 0.53
CA VAL A 79 11.60 3.98 1.06
C VAL A 79 11.48 3.90 2.58
N ARG A 80 11.79 4.98 3.31
CA ARG A 80 11.59 5.08 4.76
C ARG A 80 10.13 5.00 5.19
N ASP A 81 9.21 5.34 4.30
CA ASP A 81 7.77 5.24 4.51
C ASP A 81 7.22 3.88 4.04
N VAL A 82 8.05 3.03 3.43
CA VAL A 82 7.66 1.69 3.01
C VAL A 82 7.85 0.72 4.17
N VAL A 83 6.74 0.14 4.64
CA VAL A 83 6.73 -0.85 5.72
C VAL A 83 7.11 -2.22 5.18
N LEU A 84 6.48 -2.64 4.08
CA LEU A 84 6.76 -3.92 3.44
C LEU A 84 6.35 -3.95 1.96
N GLN A 85 6.98 -4.85 1.22
CA GLN A 85 6.54 -5.24 -0.11
C GLN A 85 5.47 -6.33 0.04
N LEU A 86 4.29 -6.08 -0.54
CA LEU A 86 3.16 -7.01 -0.50
C LEU A 86 3.34 -8.15 -1.50
N PRO A 87 2.77 -9.34 -1.22
CA PRO A 87 2.70 -10.40 -2.21
C PRO A 87 1.93 -9.94 -3.44
N LYS A 88 2.19 -10.58 -4.58
CA LYS A 88 1.43 -10.30 -5.80
C LYS A 88 -0.05 -10.55 -5.53
N PRO A 89 -0.92 -9.54 -5.74
CA PRO A 89 -2.32 -9.69 -5.40
C PRO A 89 -3.00 -10.69 -6.31
N THR A 90 -4.02 -11.36 -5.77
CA THR A 90 -5.02 -11.99 -6.61
C THR A 90 -5.91 -10.90 -7.17
N PHE A 91 -5.99 -10.82 -8.51
CA PHE A 91 -6.89 -9.90 -9.19
C PHE A 91 -8.05 -10.66 -9.81
N SER A 92 -9.28 -10.27 -9.48
CA SER A 92 -10.44 -10.66 -10.28
C SER A 92 -10.65 -9.57 -11.33
N LYS A 93 -10.43 -9.90 -12.61
CA LYS A 93 -10.75 -8.99 -13.72
C LYS A 93 -12.20 -8.55 -13.57
N GLY A 94 -12.41 -7.26 -13.40
CA GLY A 94 -13.73 -6.69 -13.54
C GLY A 94 -14.21 -6.81 -14.99
N THR A 95 -15.51 -6.79 -15.21
CA THR A 95 -16.07 -6.62 -16.55
C THR A 95 -15.82 -5.18 -17.01
N SER A 96 -16.12 -4.84 -18.28
CA SER A 96 -16.01 -3.47 -18.83
C SER A 96 -16.71 -2.38 -17.96
N ARG A 97 -17.57 -2.77 -17.02
CA ARG A 97 -18.31 -1.90 -16.10
C ARG A 97 -17.74 -1.81 -14.68
N THR A 98 -16.77 -2.66 -14.31
CA THR A 98 -16.29 -2.78 -12.92
C THR A 98 -14.78 -2.66 -12.87
N SER A 99 -14.25 -1.79 -12.00
CA SER A 99 -12.81 -1.71 -11.74
C SER A 99 -12.25 -3.04 -11.23
N SER A 100 -10.99 -3.35 -11.58
CA SER A 100 -10.28 -4.53 -11.07
C SER A 100 -10.23 -4.53 -9.55
N LEU A 101 -10.53 -5.68 -8.94
CA LEU A 101 -10.47 -5.88 -7.49
C LEU A 101 -9.19 -6.61 -7.12
N TYR A 102 -8.45 -6.06 -6.16
CA TYR A 102 -7.19 -6.60 -5.65
C TYR A 102 -7.40 -7.16 -4.24
N SER A 103 -6.89 -8.37 -4.00
CA SER A 103 -6.83 -8.98 -2.67
C SER A 103 -5.41 -9.45 -2.39
N PHE A 104 -4.92 -9.19 -1.19
CA PHE A 104 -3.61 -9.59 -0.71
C PHE A 104 -3.81 -10.66 0.35
N SER A 105 -3.08 -11.77 0.27
CA SER A 105 -3.19 -12.96 1.12
C SER A 105 -1.81 -13.46 1.51
#